data_AF-A0A1V1TFE0-F1
#
_entry.id   AF-A0A1V1TFE0-F1
#
_cell.length_a   1.000
_cell.length_b   1.000
_cell.length_c   1.000
_cell.angle_alpha   90.00
_cell.angle_beta   90.00
_cell.angle_gamma   90.00
#
_symmetry.space_group_name_H-M   'P 1'
#
loop_
_entity.id
_entity.type
_entity.pdbx_description
1 polymer ?
#
loop_
_entity_poly.entity_id
_entity_poly.type
_entity_poly.pdbx_seq_one_letter_code
_entity_poly.pdbx_strand_id
1 'polypeptide(L)'
;MEDYHFGVQIEVITEPRKTGNPLSQNRALYYKELAAALRKRGLNAQADKLTEPYAEHPDHYDKWFITKDGSLAKHERFMPLEAISPVLNCKKS
;
A
#
# COMPACT_ATOMS: atom_id res chain seq x y z
N MET A 1 1.23 -28.91 15.63
CA MET A 1 1.91 -27.60 15.76
C MET A 1 1.00 -26.62 15.05
N GLU A 2 0.55 -25.56 15.72
CA GLU A 2 -0.37 -24.58 15.10
C GLU A 2 0.45 -23.61 14.26
N ASP A 3 0.10 -23.52 12.98
CA ASP A 3 0.63 -22.52 12.05
C ASP A 3 -0.38 -21.36 11.99
N TYR A 4 0.09 -20.13 12.22
CA TYR A 4 -0.74 -18.93 12.10
C TYR A 4 -0.38 -18.17 10.83
N HIS A 5 -1.42 -17.77 10.10
CA HIS A 5 -1.32 -16.97 8.88
C HIS A 5 -2.06 -15.66 9.08
N PHE A 6 -1.39 -14.54 8.87
CA PHE A 6 -2.02 -13.22 8.99
C PHE A 6 -1.38 -12.21 8.04
N GLY A 7 -2.10 -11.13 7.75
CA GLY A 7 -1.57 -9.95 7.08
C GLY A 7 -1.58 -8.76 8.02
N VAL A 8 -0.81 -7.73 7.67
CA VAL A 8 -0.81 -6.43 8.33
C VAL A 8 -1.26 -5.38 7.32
N GLN A 9 -2.28 -4.63 7.68
CA GLN A 9 -2.73 -3.46 6.94
C GLN A 9 -2.34 -2.20 7.71
N ILE A 10 -1.69 -1.27 7.03
CA ILE A 10 -1.31 0.03 7.56
C ILE A 10 -2.08 1.10 6.79
N GLU A 11 -2.93 1.83 7.50
CA GLU A 11 -3.64 2.98 6.99
C GLU A 11 -3.07 4.26 7.59
N VAL A 12 -2.76 5.23 6.74
CA VAL A 12 -2.16 6.49 7.19
C VAL A 12 -2.49 7.64 6.26
N ILE A 13 -2.69 8.82 6.84
CA ILE A 13 -2.72 10.09 6.11
C ILE A 13 -1.31 10.69 6.17
N THR A 14 -0.63 10.73 5.01
CA THR A 14 0.77 11.16 4.93
C THR A 14 0.91 12.50 4.23
N GLU A 15 1.90 13.29 4.65
CA GLU A 15 2.39 14.39 3.83
C GLU A 15 3.27 13.81 2.72
N PRO A 16 2.91 13.97 1.43
CA PRO A 16 3.74 13.48 0.35
C PRO A 16 5.08 14.20 0.38
N ARG A 17 6.17 13.45 0.19
CA ARG A 17 7.51 14.03 0.09
C ARG A 17 7.51 15.14 -0.97
N LYS A 18 8.06 16.31 -0.67
CA LYS A 18 8.12 17.48 -1.57
C LYS A 18 8.87 17.13 -2.87
N THR A 19 8.17 16.55 -3.82
CA THR A 19 8.60 16.41 -5.21
C THR A 19 8.10 17.64 -5.95
N GLY A 20 8.90 18.26 -6.81
CA GLY A 20 8.51 19.46 -7.57
C GLY A 20 7.37 19.28 -8.59
N ASN A 21 6.67 18.15 -8.52
CA ASN A 21 5.49 17.79 -9.29
C ASN A 21 4.34 17.59 -8.29
N PRO A 22 3.09 17.98 -8.57
CA PRO A 22 2.00 17.76 -7.63
C PRO A 22 1.63 16.27 -7.61
N LEU A 23 2.43 15.45 -6.92
CA LEU A 23 2.06 14.08 -6.54
C LEU A 23 0.79 14.09 -5.69
N SER A 24 0.54 15.19 -4.98
CA SER A 24 -0.74 15.50 -4.33
C SER A 24 -1.94 15.51 -5.30
N GLN A 25 -1.71 15.74 -6.60
CA GLN A 25 -2.75 15.70 -7.63
C GLN A 25 -2.78 14.36 -8.41
N ASN A 26 -1.79 13.49 -8.24
CA ASN A 26 -1.73 12.18 -8.91
C ASN A 26 -1.36 11.04 -7.94
N ARG A 27 -2.38 10.54 -7.22
CA ARG A 27 -2.25 9.45 -6.24
C ARG A 27 -1.63 8.19 -6.81
N ALA A 28 -2.04 7.81 -8.03
CA ALA A 28 -1.51 6.62 -8.69
C ALA A 28 0.00 6.75 -8.92
N LEU A 29 0.50 7.94 -9.27
CA LEU A 29 1.92 8.20 -9.39
C LEU A 29 2.63 8.12 -8.03
N TYR A 30 2.06 8.74 -6.99
CA TYR A 30 2.61 8.67 -5.63
C TYR A 30 2.75 7.23 -5.13
N TYR A 31 1.73 6.41 -5.29
CA TYR A 31 1.76 4.99 -4.88
C TYR A 31 2.79 4.19 -5.69
N LYS A 32 2.90 4.44 -7.00
CA LYS A 32 3.93 3.82 -7.86
C LYS A 32 5.34 4.14 -7.37
N GLU A 33 5.61 5.38 -6.98
CA GLU A 33 6.90 5.78 -6.42
C GLU A 33 7.18 5.11 -5.09
N LEU A 34 6.18 5.00 -4.21
CA LEU A 34 6.33 4.30 -2.93
C LEU A 34 6.65 2.81 -3.14
N ALA A 35 5.90 2.14 -4.02
CA ALA A 35 6.17 0.74 -4.36
C ALA A 35 7.56 0.57 -4.99
N ALA A 36 8.00 1.51 -5.85
CA ALA A 36 9.37 1.51 -6.38
C ALA A 36 10.42 1.66 -5.28
N ALA A 37 10.17 2.52 -4.28
CA ALA A 37 11.06 2.70 -3.16
C ALA A 37 11.14 1.46 -2.24
N LEU A 38 10.06 0.69 -2.11
CA LEU A 38 10.06 -0.61 -1.42
C LEU A 38 10.86 -1.66 -2.21
N ARG A 39 10.65 -1.75 -3.52
CA ARG A 39 11.43 -2.64 -4.40
C ARG A 39 12.92 -2.32 -4.37
N LYS A 40 13.30 -1.05 -4.31
CA LYS A 40 14.71 -0.63 -4.14
C LYS A 40 15.34 -1.14 -2.83
N ARG A 41 14.53 -1.48 -1.82
CA ARG A 41 14.96 -2.07 -0.54
C ARG A 41 14.85 -3.61 -0.53
N GLY A 42 14.62 -4.24 -1.68
CA GLY A 42 14.51 -5.70 -1.81
C GLY A 42 13.14 -6.27 -1.44
N LEU A 43 12.12 -5.42 -1.22
CA LEU A 43 10.78 -5.87 -0.90
C LEU A 43 9.92 -6.00 -2.16
N ASN A 44 9.27 -7.16 -2.36
CA ASN A 44 8.29 -7.31 -3.42
C ASN A 44 7.09 -6.39 -3.14
N ALA A 45 6.80 -5.46 -4.06
CA ALA A 45 5.76 -4.46 -3.87
C ALA A 45 5.12 -4.03 -5.18
N GLN A 46 3.81 -3.79 -5.14
CA GLN A 46 2.99 -3.31 -6.24
C GLN A 46 2.08 -2.18 -5.78
N ALA A 47 1.84 -1.22 -6.68
CA ALA A 47 0.89 -0.14 -6.46
C ALA A 47 -0.40 -0.39 -7.24
N ASP A 48 -1.52 -0.01 -6.64
CA ASP A 48 -2.81 0.01 -7.30
C ASP A 48 -2.80 1.02 -8.47
N LYS A 49 -3.49 0.65 -9.54
CA LYS A 49 -3.72 1.53 -10.69
C LYS A 49 -4.84 2.53 -10.43
N LEU A 50 -5.68 2.28 -9.41
CA LEU A 50 -6.83 3.11 -9.01
C LEU A 50 -7.86 3.29 -10.14
N THR A 51 -7.93 2.33 -11.07
CA THR A 51 -8.88 2.32 -12.19
C THR A 51 -10.11 1.49 -11.90
N GLU A 52 -10.01 0.54 -10.97
CA GLU A 52 -11.08 -0.38 -10.61
C GLU A 52 -11.77 0.04 -9.31
N PRO A 53 -13.04 -0.38 -9.10
CA PRO A 53 -13.70 -0.26 -7.81
C PRO A 53 -12.96 -1.02 -6.70
N TYR A 54 -13.19 -0.63 -5.44
CA TYR A 54 -12.66 -1.36 -4.29
C TYR A 54 -13.11 -2.82 -4.30
N ALA A 55 -12.15 -3.74 -4.21
CA ALA A 55 -12.39 -5.17 -4.17
C ALA A 55 -11.34 -5.82 -3.25
N GLU A 56 -11.62 -7.05 -2.81
CA GLU A 56 -10.57 -7.88 -2.22
C GLU A 56 -9.53 -8.20 -3.30
N HIS A 57 -8.25 -8.17 -2.92
CA HIS A 57 -7.15 -8.46 -3.83
C HIS A 57 -6.30 -9.65 -3.35
N PRO A 58 -6.83 -10.90 -3.36
CA PRO A 58 -6.07 -12.08 -2.96
C PRO A 58 -4.77 -12.28 -3.76
N ASP A 59 -4.75 -11.83 -5.02
CA ASP A 59 -3.59 -11.84 -5.93
C ASP A 59 -2.41 -10.97 -5.47
N HIS A 60 -2.57 -10.28 -4.34
CA HIS A 60 -1.56 -9.43 -3.74
C HIS A 60 -1.06 -9.94 -2.39
N TYR A 61 -1.53 -11.09 -1.93
CA TYR A 61 -1.11 -11.69 -0.65
C TYR A 61 0.34 -12.20 -0.63
N ASP A 62 1.04 -12.18 -1.77
CA ASP A 62 2.46 -12.50 -1.93
C ASP A 62 3.37 -11.25 -1.96
N LYS A 63 2.82 -10.03 -1.88
CA LYS A 63 3.59 -8.78 -1.98
C LYS A 63 3.03 -7.66 -1.10
N TRP A 64 3.82 -6.61 -0.93
CA TRP A 64 3.29 -5.36 -0.41
C TRP A 64 2.39 -4.71 -1.45
N PHE A 65 1.13 -4.45 -1.11
CA PHE A 65 0.19 -3.76 -1.99
C PHE A 65 -0.11 -2.37 -1.47
N ILE A 66 0.16 -1.38 -2.31
CA ILE A 66 -0.05 0.03 -2.00
C ILE A 66 -1.33 0.49 -2.69
N THR A 67 -2.37 0.74 -1.92
CA THR A 67 -3.68 1.12 -2.43
C THR A 67 -4.27 2.31 -1.67
N LYS A 68 -5.45 2.73 -2.08
CA LYS A 68 -6.23 3.78 -1.45
C LYS A 68 -7.29 3.11 -0.59
N ASP A 69 -7.23 3.37 0.71
CA ASP A 69 -8.33 3.00 1.58
C ASP A 69 -9.62 3.74 1.18
N GLY A 70 -10.72 3.00 1.16
CA GLY A 70 -12.07 3.50 0.96
C GLY A 70 -12.60 4.28 2.17
N SER A 71 -12.08 4.02 3.37
CA SER A 71 -12.54 4.63 4.63
C SER A 71 -11.86 5.97 4.94
N LEU A 72 -10.60 6.16 4.54
CA LEU A 72 -9.90 7.43 4.70
C LEU A 72 -10.51 8.54 3.82
N ALA A 73 -10.99 9.60 4.48
CA ALA A 73 -11.59 10.76 3.84
C ALA A 73 -10.63 11.43 2.83
N LYS A 74 -11.21 12.04 1.78
CA LYS A 74 -10.42 12.84 0.83
C LYS A 74 -9.79 14.02 1.57
N HIS A 75 -8.47 14.16 1.46
CA HIS A 75 -7.74 15.30 1.98
C HIS A 75 -7.05 16.02 0.81
N GLU A 76 -7.11 17.36 0.78
CA GLU A 76 -6.54 18.17 -0.32
C GLU A 76 -5.01 18.25 -0.25
N ARG A 77 -4.47 18.30 0.98
CA ARG A 77 -3.04 18.50 1.25
C ARG A 77 -2.27 17.23 1.61
N PHE A 78 -2.97 16.16 1.97
CA PHE A 78 -2.36 14.93 2.48
C PHE A 78 -2.85 13.75 1.66
N MET A 79 -2.00 12.76 1.52
CA MET A 79 -2.30 11.54 0.79
C MET A 79 -2.77 10.46 1.77
N PRO A 80 -4.06 10.09 1.76
CA PRO A 80 -4.46 8.83 2.38
C PRO A 80 -3.75 7.70 1.66
N LEU A 81 -3.34 6.68 2.40
CA LEU A 81 -2.54 5.58 1.92
C LEU A 81 -2.92 4.33 2.71
N GLU A 82 -3.02 3.22 1.99
CA GLU A 82 -3.11 1.90 2.57
C GLU A 82 -1.94 1.05 2.06
N ALA A 83 -1.27 0.35 2.97
CA ALA A 83 -0.23 -0.62 2.66
C ALA A 83 -0.60 -1.96 3.28
N ILE A 84 -0.87 -2.96 2.43
CA ILE A 84 -1.19 -4.32 2.83
C ILE A 84 0.07 -5.18 2.69
N SER A 85 0.41 -5.93 3.73
CA SER A 85 1.57 -6.83 3.71
C SER A 85 1.30 -8.11 2.92
N PRO A 86 2.35 -8.83 2.47
CA PRO A 86 2.20 -10.24 2.15
C PRO A 86 1.72 -11.03 3.38
N VAL A 87 1.17 -12.22 3.16
CA VAL A 87 0.81 -13.16 4.23
C VAL A 87 2.07 -13.57 4.99
N LEU A 88 2.04 -13.35 6.29
CA LEU A 88 3.07 -13.71 7.24
C LEU A 88 2.72 -15.05 7.85
N ASN A 89 3.72 -15.94 7.88
CA ASN A 89 3.60 -17.29 8.43
C ASN A 89 4.37 -17.36 9.74
N CYS A 90 3.68 -17.66 10.83
CA CYS A 90 4.30 -17.83 12.14
C CYS A 90 4.09 -19.26 12.63
N LYS A 91 5.18 -19.91 13.03
CA LYS A 91 5.15 -21.20 13.72
C LYS A 91 5.24 -20.97 15.21
N LYS A 92 4.38 -21.62 15.99
CA LYS A 92 4.48 -21.63 17.45
C LYS A 92 5.70 -22.47 17.84
N SER A 93 6.71 -21.81 18.43
CA SER A 93 7.93 -22.44 18.96
C SER A 93 7.64 -23.37 20.13
#